data_AF-A0A4Y1ZTT4-F1
#
_entry.id   AF-A0A4Y1ZTT4-F1
#
_cell.length_a   1.000
_cell.length_b   1.000
_cell.length_c   1.000
_cell.angle_alpha   90.00
_cell.angle_beta   90.00
_cell.angle_gamma   90.00
#
_symmetry.space_group_name_H-M   'P 1'
#
loop_
_entity.id
_entity.type
_entity.pdbx_description
1 polymer ?
#
loop_
_entity_poly.entity_id
_entity_poly.type
_entity_poly.pdbx_seq_one_letter_code
_entity_poly.pdbx_strand_id
1 'polypeptide(L)'
;MSSTGVFVPPALILPRKRMNPLSYKGAPNGTLPLISDTGYMNSHLFIDWLKHFIKHVKSPPEDPFLLIANNHTSHCSLPAVLCCRENHTTFLTLPPHASHVLQPLYKCLFAPLKALFSSEAEKWLVQNPGNVMTLYEVSEIFQEAYIATPRVQLAEKAFRLTGIKPYNPDIISEDCSSPSLVTLAPLDNHFTVTVAPEENEVSPSTSQIDVSIQLIVPLPRRKQRGAKRKGTSQKSETMTSSPFKHLLEKNAQEKVLLKVEAKANRALKKNKNGCKIKKGKTLKAKKKDILNSIVNPVPSKSSANNERTIWPGCEQTYDED
;
A
#
# COMPACT_ATOMS: atom_id res chain seq x y z
N MET A 1 18.80 1.40 -3.38
CA MET A 1 19.98 1.08 -2.56
C MET A 1 20.49 -0.27 -3.03
N SER A 2 21.72 -0.34 -3.54
CA SER A 2 22.41 -1.58 -3.90
C SER A 2 23.30 -2.05 -2.75
N SER A 3 23.76 -3.29 -2.82
CA SER A 3 24.74 -3.83 -1.86
C SER A 3 26.12 -3.15 -1.94
N THR A 4 26.42 -2.49 -3.07
CA THR A 4 27.66 -1.75 -3.30
C THR A 4 27.58 -0.30 -2.81
N GLY A 5 26.47 0.09 -2.18
CA GLY A 5 26.29 1.44 -1.66
C GLY A 5 25.80 2.48 -2.69
N VAL A 6 25.24 2.03 -3.82
CA VAL A 6 24.63 2.94 -4.81
C VAL A 6 23.17 3.21 -4.45
N PHE A 7 22.75 4.48 -4.50
CA PHE A 7 21.40 4.91 -4.18
C PHE A 7 20.76 5.54 -5.41
N VAL A 8 19.61 4.97 -5.83
CA VAL A 8 18.80 5.51 -6.93
C VAL A 8 18.02 6.71 -6.41
N PRO A 9 17.93 7.82 -7.18
CA PRO A 9 17.12 8.98 -6.80
C PRO A 9 15.69 8.58 -6.40
N PRO A 10 15.13 9.18 -5.35
CA PRO A 10 13.86 8.75 -4.80
C PRO A 10 12.69 9.13 -5.71
N ALA A 11 11.54 8.50 -5.49
CA ALA A 11 10.27 9.02 -5.98
C ALA A 11 9.47 9.55 -4.81
N LEU A 12 8.87 10.73 -4.99
CA LEU A 12 8.06 11.38 -3.98
C LEU A 12 6.60 11.36 -4.43
N ILE A 13 5.74 10.71 -3.64
CA ILE A 13 4.30 10.64 -3.89
C ILE A 13 3.60 11.60 -2.95
N LEU A 14 2.98 12.65 -3.48
CA LEU A 14 2.22 13.61 -2.68
C LEU A 14 0.70 13.38 -2.81
N PRO A 15 -0.07 13.55 -1.71
CA PRO A 15 -1.52 13.39 -1.71
C PRO A 15 -2.22 14.56 -2.43
N ARG A 16 -2.31 14.51 -3.77
CA ARG A 16 -2.92 15.56 -4.61
C ARG A 16 -3.65 14.98 -5.81
N LYS A 17 -4.69 15.70 -6.26
CA LYS A 17 -5.43 15.40 -7.50
C LYS A 17 -4.80 16.01 -8.77
N ARG A 18 -3.97 17.03 -8.59
CA ARG A 18 -3.33 17.79 -9.69
C ARG A 18 -1.88 18.03 -9.35
N MET A 19 -1.03 17.89 -10.36
CA MET A 19 0.41 18.12 -10.23
C MET A 19 0.64 19.60 -10.02
N ASN A 20 1.40 19.95 -8.99
CA ASN A 20 1.91 21.30 -8.80
C ASN A 20 3.44 21.22 -8.69
N PRO A 21 4.20 21.71 -9.68
CA PRO A 21 5.66 21.66 -9.66
C PRO A 21 6.28 22.30 -8.41
N LEU A 22 5.63 23.31 -7.83
CA LEU A 22 6.10 23.97 -6.62
C LEU A 22 6.19 23.01 -5.43
N SER A 23 5.39 21.94 -5.39
CA SER A 23 5.45 20.96 -4.28
C SER A 23 6.70 20.08 -4.30
N TYR A 24 7.47 20.11 -5.38
CA TYR A 24 8.74 19.39 -5.53
C TYR A 24 9.92 20.35 -5.64
N LYS A 25 9.71 21.64 -5.37
CA LYS A 25 10.79 22.61 -5.30
C LYS A 25 11.77 22.17 -4.21
N GLY A 26 13.06 22.19 -4.51
CA GLY A 26 14.11 21.79 -3.59
C GLY A 26 14.20 20.28 -3.32
N ALA A 27 13.45 19.43 -4.04
CA ALA A 27 13.58 17.98 -3.90
C ALA A 27 14.97 17.48 -4.31
N PRO A 28 15.37 16.28 -3.85
CA PRO A 28 16.04 15.30 -4.69
C PRO A 28 16.57 15.63 -6.07
N ASN A 29 17.87 15.81 -6.30
CA ASN A 29 18.34 15.79 -7.68
C ASN A 29 17.99 14.45 -8.34
N GLY A 30 17.25 14.50 -9.45
CA GLY A 30 16.72 13.32 -10.13
C GLY A 30 15.48 12.68 -9.49
N THR A 31 14.83 13.33 -8.52
CA THR A 31 13.57 12.81 -7.96
C THR A 31 12.50 12.67 -9.02
N LEU A 32 11.77 11.55 -8.99
CA LEU A 32 10.56 11.37 -9.77
C LEU A 32 9.35 11.96 -9.01
N PRO A 33 8.73 13.05 -9.49
CA PRO A 33 7.54 13.63 -8.87
C PRO A 33 6.30 12.81 -9.25
N LEU A 34 5.60 12.27 -8.25
CA LEU A 34 4.39 11.48 -8.42
C LEU A 34 3.27 12.01 -7.52
N ILE A 35 2.02 11.89 -7.96
CA ILE A 35 0.86 12.27 -7.16
C ILE A 35 -0.16 11.14 -7.11
N SER A 36 -0.89 11.06 -6.01
CA SER A 36 -2.10 10.23 -5.92
C SER A 36 -3.12 10.88 -4.99
N ASP A 37 -4.40 10.56 -5.15
CA ASP A 37 -5.47 11.10 -4.29
C ASP A 37 -5.24 10.78 -2.80
N THR A 38 -4.56 9.67 -2.50
CA THR A 38 -4.33 9.18 -1.13
C THR A 38 -2.91 9.41 -0.63
N GLY A 39 -1.97 9.82 -1.49
CA GLY A 39 -0.54 9.85 -1.19
C GLY A 39 0.13 8.47 -1.18
N TYR A 40 -0.61 7.38 -1.43
CA TYR A 40 -0.05 6.04 -1.51
C TYR A 40 0.31 5.63 -2.94
N MET A 41 1.21 4.65 -3.04
CA MET A 41 1.55 3.97 -4.28
C MET A 41 0.36 3.17 -4.83
N ASN A 42 0.22 3.13 -6.15
CA ASN A 42 -0.70 2.23 -6.85
C ASN A 42 0.04 1.54 -8.00
N SER A 43 -0.61 0.59 -8.68
CA SER A 43 0.04 -0.20 -9.74
C SER A 43 0.52 0.64 -10.93
N HIS A 44 -0.19 1.71 -11.29
CA HIS A 44 0.23 2.59 -12.38
C HIS A 44 1.48 3.39 -12.00
N LEU A 45 1.46 4.04 -10.83
CA LEU A 45 2.60 4.79 -10.31
C LEU A 45 3.82 3.90 -10.07
N PHE A 46 3.61 2.63 -9.71
CA PHE A 46 4.69 1.68 -9.57
C PHE A 46 5.39 1.39 -10.90
N ILE A 47 4.65 1.31 -12.01
CA ILE A 47 5.25 1.15 -13.35
C ILE A 47 6.08 2.39 -13.72
N ASP A 48 5.59 3.59 -13.43
CA ASP A 48 6.34 4.82 -13.66
C ASP A 48 7.62 4.87 -12.83
N TRP A 49 7.53 4.47 -11.55
CA TRP A 49 8.69 4.30 -10.68
C TRP A 49 9.66 3.23 -11.20
N LEU A 50 9.15 2.11 -11.72
CA LEU A 50 9.98 1.02 -12.25
C LEU A 50 10.77 1.46 -13.48
N LYS A 51 10.14 2.21 -14.39
CA LYS A 51 10.84 2.82 -15.55
C LYS A 51 11.93 3.79 -15.11
N HIS A 52 11.65 4.60 -14.09
CA HIS A 52 12.63 5.49 -13.47
C HIS A 52 13.80 4.72 -12.86
N PHE A 53 13.50 3.64 -12.12
CA PHE A 53 14.51 2.77 -11.53
C PHE A 53 15.42 2.15 -12.60
N ILE A 54 14.84 1.55 -13.65
CA ILE A 54 15.58 0.92 -14.76
C ILE A 54 16.48 1.95 -15.46
N LYS A 55 15.98 3.17 -15.70
CA LYS A 55 16.75 4.27 -16.30
C LYS A 55 18.01 4.61 -15.50
N HIS A 56 17.94 4.56 -14.18
CA HIS A 56 19.05 4.90 -13.29
C HIS A 56 20.03 3.76 -13.07
N VAL A 57 19.53 2.53 -13.00
CA VAL A 57 20.35 1.36 -12.69
C VAL A 57 21.09 0.85 -13.91
N LYS A 58 20.53 1.02 -15.12
CA LYS A 58 21.09 0.55 -16.40
C LYS A 58 21.51 -0.92 -16.29
N SER A 59 20.54 -1.83 -16.39
CA SER A 59 20.77 -3.28 -16.32
C SER A 59 21.19 -3.83 -17.70
N PRO A 60 22.48 -4.07 -17.98
CA PRO A 60 22.87 -4.77 -19.20
C PRO A 60 22.41 -6.25 -19.11
N PRO A 61 22.22 -6.94 -20.25
CA PRO A 61 21.92 -8.37 -20.26
C PRO A 61 22.99 -9.23 -19.57
N GLU A 62 24.24 -8.75 -19.58
CA GLU A 62 25.41 -9.43 -19.01
C GLU A 62 25.48 -9.38 -17.49
N ASP A 63 24.82 -8.39 -16.85
CA ASP A 63 24.79 -8.21 -15.40
C ASP A 63 23.36 -7.84 -14.95
N PRO A 64 22.46 -8.84 -14.83
CA PRO A 64 21.07 -8.62 -14.52
C PRO A 64 20.88 -8.16 -13.06
N PHE A 65 20.08 -7.13 -12.86
CA PHE A 65 19.77 -6.65 -11.51
C PHE A 65 18.66 -7.47 -10.83
N LEU A 66 18.86 -7.76 -9.55
CA LEU A 66 17.82 -8.28 -8.66
C LEU A 66 17.12 -7.12 -7.93
N LEU A 67 15.85 -6.89 -8.26
CA LEU A 67 14.99 -5.94 -7.55
C LEU A 67 14.18 -6.68 -6.47
N ILE A 68 14.44 -6.35 -5.21
CA ILE A 68 13.74 -6.91 -4.05
C ILE A 68 12.70 -5.91 -3.55
N ALA A 69 11.43 -6.31 -3.51
CA ALA A 69 10.31 -5.50 -3.02
C ALA A 69 9.48 -6.24 -1.98
N ASN A 70 8.66 -5.51 -1.22
CA ASN A 70 7.66 -6.15 -0.36
C ASN A 70 6.50 -6.71 -1.21
N ASN A 71 5.72 -7.64 -0.64
CA ASN A 71 4.55 -8.22 -1.31
C ASN A 71 3.29 -7.34 -1.16
N HIS A 72 3.41 -6.05 -1.49
CA HIS A 72 2.25 -5.17 -1.58
C HIS A 72 1.60 -5.30 -2.97
N THR A 73 0.27 -5.32 -3.01
CA THR A 73 -0.50 -5.59 -4.25
C THR A 73 -0.25 -4.59 -5.37
N SER A 74 0.18 -3.36 -5.05
CA SER A 74 0.58 -2.37 -6.06
C SER A 74 1.75 -2.84 -6.93
N HIS A 75 2.64 -3.67 -6.38
CA HIS A 75 3.82 -4.16 -7.08
C HIS A 75 3.51 -5.36 -7.99
N CYS A 76 2.47 -6.11 -7.64
CA CYS A 76 2.11 -7.38 -8.28
C CYS A 76 1.14 -7.15 -9.44
N SER A 77 1.63 -6.51 -10.51
CA SER A 77 0.86 -6.33 -11.74
C SER A 77 1.58 -6.96 -12.94
N LEU A 78 0.82 -7.55 -13.87
CA LEU A 78 1.38 -8.15 -15.09
C LEU A 78 2.26 -7.16 -15.88
N PRO A 79 1.87 -5.88 -16.07
CA PRO A 79 2.72 -4.92 -16.77
C PRO A 79 4.06 -4.66 -16.05
N ALA A 80 4.09 -4.68 -14.72
CA ALA A 80 5.34 -4.52 -13.98
C ALA A 80 6.29 -5.70 -14.18
N VAL A 81 5.77 -6.93 -14.17
CA VAL A 81 6.56 -8.15 -14.42
C VAL A 81 7.10 -8.17 -15.85
N LEU A 82 6.29 -7.82 -16.84
CA LEU A 82 6.72 -7.73 -18.24
C LEU A 82 7.80 -6.66 -18.42
N CYS A 83 7.62 -5.47 -17.82
CA CYS A 83 8.62 -4.40 -17.84
C CYS A 83 9.97 -4.87 -17.25
N CYS A 84 9.96 -5.57 -16.12
CA CYS A 84 11.17 -6.16 -15.55
C CYS A 84 11.84 -7.17 -16.50
N ARG A 85 11.04 -8.07 -17.11
CA ARG A 85 11.53 -9.09 -18.05
C ARG A 85 12.20 -8.47 -19.28
N GLU A 86 11.57 -7.46 -19.87
CA GLU A 86 12.07 -6.74 -21.05
C GLU A 86 13.37 -5.98 -20.77
N ASN A 87 13.65 -5.63 -19.51
CA ASN A 87 14.83 -4.86 -19.09
C ASN A 87 15.81 -5.69 -18.26
N HIS A 88 15.83 -7.02 -18.44
CA HIS A 88 16.77 -7.95 -17.79
C HIS A 88 16.85 -7.80 -16.26
N THR A 89 15.75 -7.40 -15.62
CA THR A 89 15.66 -7.21 -14.17
C THR A 89 14.85 -8.36 -13.56
N THR A 90 15.45 -9.11 -12.65
CA THR A 90 14.74 -10.14 -11.89
C THR A 90 13.98 -9.48 -10.74
N PHE A 91 12.66 -9.66 -10.72
CA PHE A 91 11.81 -9.10 -9.67
C PHE A 91 11.47 -10.15 -8.61
N LEU A 92 11.86 -9.89 -7.36
CA LEU A 92 11.62 -10.76 -6.21
C LEU A 92 10.77 -10.04 -5.16
N THR A 93 9.62 -10.63 -4.81
CA THR A 93 8.80 -10.17 -3.69
C THR A 93 9.08 -10.97 -2.44
N LEU A 94 9.28 -10.28 -1.32
CA LEU A 94 9.48 -10.92 -0.01
C LEU A 94 8.19 -11.60 0.49
N PRO A 95 8.27 -12.69 1.27
CA PRO A 95 7.11 -13.27 1.94
C PRO A 95 6.33 -12.22 2.76
N PRO A 96 5.01 -12.39 2.93
CA PRO A 96 4.22 -11.54 3.82
C PRO A 96 4.85 -11.43 5.21
N HIS A 97 4.79 -10.24 5.81
CA HIS A 97 5.32 -9.95 7.16
C HIS A 97 6.84 -10.12 7.34
N ALA A 98 7.61 -10.46 6.31
CA ALA A 98 9.06 -10.65 6.41
C ALA A 98 9.89 -9.36 6.22
N SER A 99 9.28 -8.20 5.96
CA SER A 99 10.00 -6.94 5.69
C SER A 99 10.99 -6.56 6.80
N HIS A 100 10.61 -6.76 8.06
CA HIS A 100 11.46 -6.42 9.21
C HIS A 100 12.70 -7.33 9.34
N VAL A 101 12.71 -8.48 8.66
CA VAL A 101 13.81 -9.45 8.64
C VAL A 101 14.62 -9.29 7.36
N LEU A 102 13.96 -9.36 6.21
CA LEU A 102 14.58 -9.53 4.90
C LEU A 102 14.77 -8.23 4.12
N GLN A 103 14.11 -7.12 4.49
CA GLN A 103 14.16 -5.90 3.68
C GLN A 103 15.29 -4.97 4.15
N PRO A 104 16.36 -4.77 3.35
CA PRO A 104 17.52 -3.98 3.78
C PRO A 104 17.17 -2.53 4.17
N LEU A 105 16.23 -1.93 3.43
CA LEU A 105 15.76 -0.57 3.71
C LEU A 105 15.11 -0.44 5.10
N TYR A 106 14.36 -1.45 5.55
CA TYR A 106 13.75 -1.45 6.88
C TYR A 106 14.79 -1.64 7.99
N LYS A 107 15.79 -2.51 7.78
CA LYS A 107 16.82 -2.79 8.80
C LYS A 107 17.68 -1.58 9.11
N CYS A 108 18.04 -0.78 8.11
CA CYS A 108 19.09 0.23 8.31
C CYS A 108 18.80 1.61 7.72
N LEU A 109 17.98 1.76 6.66
CA LEU A 109 17.83 3.07 6.02
C LEU A 109 16.74 3.93 6.65
N PHE A 110 15.57 3.34 6.94
CA PHE A 110 14.40 4.14 7.33
C PHE A 110 14.52 4.79 8.72
N ALA A 111 15.17 4.14 9.68
CA ALA A 111 15.37 4.72 11.02
C ALA A 111 16.22 6.01 10.98
N PRO A 112 17.44 6.02 10.41
CA PRO A 112 18.23 7.25 10.32
C PRO A 112 17.60 8.29 9.40
N LEU A 113 16.94 7.89 8.30
CA LEU A 113 16.24 8.84 7.43
C LEU A 113 15.14 9.59 8.18
N LYS A 114 14.34 8.88 8.99
CA LYS A 114 13.28 9.49 9.81
C LYS A 114 13.85 10.44 10.86
N ALA A 115 14.92 10.04 11.55
CA ALA A 115 15.57 10.87 12.55
C ALA A 115 16.11 12.17 11.94
N LEU A 116 16.79 12.08 10.79
CA LEU A 116 17.29 13.25 10.08
C LEU A 116 16.16 14.12 9.56
N PHE A 117 15.12 13.54 8.96
CA PHE A 117 13.96 14.30 8.49
C PHE A 117 13.26 15.04 9.63
N SER A 118 13.10 14.41 10.80
CA SER A 118 12.56 15.08 11.99
C SER A 118 13.44 16.23 12.44
N SER A 119 14.77 16.05 12.47
CA SER A 119 15.69 17.13 12.83
C SER A 119 15.65 18.31 11.85
N GLU A 120 15.62 18.04 10.54
CA GLU A 120 15.51 19.10 9.53
C GLU A 120 14.14 19.81 9.58
N ALA A 121 13.07 19.07 9.88
CA ALA A 121 11.74 19.64 10.08
C ALA A 121 11.71 20.58 11.30
N GLU A 122 12.36 20.19 12.41
CA GLU A 122 12.48 21.04 13.60
C GLU A 122 13.30 22.31 13.32
N LYS A 123 14.44 22.17 12.62
CA LYS A 123 15.25 23.33 12.20
C LYS A 123 14.45 24.30 11.35
N TRP A 124 13.66 23.78 10.40
CA TRP A 124 12.82 24.61 9.55
C TRP A 124 11.78 25.39 10.37
N LEU A 125 11.16 24.76 11.38
CA LEU A 125 10.20 25.42 12.27
C LEU A 125 10.83 26.52 13.12
N VAL A 126 12.05 26.32 13.61
CA VAL A 126 12.80 27.35 14.36
C VAL A 126 13.16 28.54 13.48
N GLN A 127 13.53 28.29 12.22
CA GLN A 127 13.89 29.35 11.26
C GLN A 127 12.67 30.13 10.73
N ASN A 128 11.48 29.54 10.79
CA ASN A 128 10.25 30.10 10.24
C ASN A 128 9.16 30.25 11.33
N PRO A 129 9.39 31.10 12.35
CA PRO A 129 8.45 31.23 13.45
C PRO A 129 7.08 31.73 12.97
N GLY A 130 6.02 31.06 13.43
CA GLY A 130 4.64 31.39 13.09
C GLY A 130 4.13 30.80 11.76
N ASN A 131 5.01 30.21 10.95
CA ASN A 131 4.62 29.53 9.72
C ASN A 131 4.30 28.05 9.99
N VAL A 132 3.29 27.53 9.28
CA VAL A 132 2.95 26.11 9.32
C VAL A 132 3.60 25.42 8.12
N MET A 133 4.27 24.30 8.38
CA MET A 133 4.85 23.47 7.32
C MET A 133 3.75 22.89 6.44
N THR A 134 3.85 23.11 5.14
CA THR A 134 2.91 22.60 4.14
C THR A 134 3.60 21.58 3.22
N LEU A 135 2.86 21.02 2.27
CA LEU A 135 3.42 20.09 1.27
C LEU A 135 4.45 20.77 0.33
N TYR A 136 4.55 22.09 0.31
CA TYR A 136 5.52 22.80 -0.53
C TYR A 136 6.94 22.74 0.04
N GLU A 137 7.07 22.68 1.36
CA GLU A 137 8.37 22.67 2.04
C GLU A 137 8.88 21.24 2.31
N VAL A 138 7.99 20.25 2.33
CA VAL A 138 8.34 18.84 2.61
C VAL A 138 9.45 18.32 1.69
N SER A 139 9.42 18.67 0.40
CA SER A 139 10.41 18.19 -0.56
C SER A 139 11.81 18.74 -0.31
N GLU A 140 11.91 20.01 0.07
CA GLU A 140 13.16 20.69 0.40
C GLU A 140 13.74 20.16 1.73
N ILE A 141 12.90 19.99 2.75
CA ILE A 141 13.31 19.37 4.02
C ILE A 141 13.75 17.92 3.80
N PHE A 142 13.02 17.19 2.95
CA PHE A 142 13.36 15.81 2.60
C PHE A 142 14.68 15.72 1.85
N GLN A 143 15.01 16.70 1.01
CA GLN A 143 16.31 16.76 0.33
C GLN A 143 17.43 16.72 1.36
N GLU A 144 17.49 17.67 2.29
CA GLU A 144 18.55 17.76 3.30
C GLU A 144 18.72 16.44 4.10
N ALA A 145 17.62 15.83 4.50
CA ALA A 145 17.65 14.54 5.17
C ALA A 145 18.14 13.40 4.23
N TYR A 146 17.71 13.40 2.98
CA TYR A 146 18.02 12.36 2.00
C TYR A 146 19.47 12.44 1.50
N ILE A 147 20.11 13.60 1.40
CA ILE A 147 21.55 13.67 1.08
C ILE A 147 22.42 13.26 2.27
N ALA A 148 21.97 13.51 3.51
CA ALA A 148 22.71 13.16 4.73
C ALA A 148 22.57 11.68 5.16
N THR A 149 21.58 10.95 4.63
CA THR A 149 21.30 9.56 5.04
C THR A 149 22.19 8.50 4.35
N PRO A 150 22.29 8.46 3.01
CA PRO A 150 22.98 7.43 2.26
C PRO A 150 24.45 7.36 2.64
N ARG A 151 24.85 6.20 3.14
CA ARG A 151 26.25 5.86 3.42
C ARG A 151 26.51 4.47 2.90
N VAL A 152 27.66 4.24 2.26
CA VAL A 152 28.05 2.92 1.72
C VAL A 152 28.02 1.88 2.84
N GLN A 153 28.60 2.20 3.99
CA GLN A 153 28.60 1.35 5.20
C GLN A 153 27.20 0.96 5.67
N LEU A 154 26.22 1.86 5.52
CA LEU A 154 24.83 1.59 5.91
C LEU A 154 24.21 0.55 4.98
N ALA A 155 24.47 0.66 3.67
CA ALA A 155 24.02 -0.32 2.69
C ALA A 155 24.68 -1.69 2.94
N GLU A 156 26.00 -1.75 3.07
CA GLU A 156 26.71 -3.01 3.34
C GLU A 156 26.21 -3.69 4.62
N LYS A 157 26.04 -2.92 5.69
CA LYS A 157 25.47 -3.42 6.95
C LYS A 157 24.04 -3.94 6.74
N ALA A 158 23.21 -3.22 5.99
CA ALA A 158 21.83 -3.63 5.73
C ALA A 158 21.77 -4.98 5.01
N PHE A 159 22.54 -5.12 3.93
CA PHE A 159 22.56 -6.35 3.13
C PHE A 159 23.16 -7.53 3.91
N ARG A 160 24.20 -7.29 4.70
CA ARG A 160 24.79 -8.30 5.58
C ARG A 160 23.80 -8.79 6.63
N LEU A 161 23.09 -7.88 7.31
CA LEU A 161 22.09 -8.23 8.34
C LEU A 161 20.86 -8.99 7.79
N THR A 162 20.54 -8.78 6.52
CA THR A 162 19.46 -9.53 5.84
C THR A 162 19.92 -10.87 5.26
N GLY A 163 21.22 -11.16 5.27
CA GLY A 163 21.76 -12.39 4.66
C GLY A 163 21.65 -12.43 3.14
N ILE A 164 21.40 -11.30 2.49
CA ILE A 164 21.28 -11.20 1.02
C ILE A 164 22.67 -11.06 0.39
N LYS A 165 23.56 -10.26 0.99
CA LYS A 165 24.95 -10.13 0.54
C LYS A 165 25.92 -9.93 1.72
N PRO A 166 26.89 -10.85 1.93
CA PRO A 166 26.98 -12.18 1.30
C PRO A 166 25.72 -13.01 1.60
N TYR A 167 25.41 -13.97 0.72
CA TYR A 167 24.26 -14.84 0.93
C TYR A 167 24.50 -15.73 2.17
N ASN A 168 23.64 -15.61 3.16
CA ASN A 168 23.69 -16.41 4.39
C ASN A 168 22.27 -16.69 4.90
N PRO A 169 21.73 -17.92 4.69
CA PRO A 169 20.38 -18.27 5.13
C PRO A 169 20.28 -18.40 6.65
N ASP A 170 21.37 -18.71 7.35
CA ASP A 170 21.39 -19.00 8.80
C ASP A 170 21.28 -17.73 9.66
N ILE A 171 21.33 -16.54 9.03
CA ILE A 171 21.21 -15.27 9.75
C ILE A 171 19.79 -15.03 10.29
N ILE A 172 18.81 -15.73 9.73
CA ILE A 172 17.42 -15.65 10.13
C ILE A 172 17.17 -16.81 11.10
N SER A 173 17.25 -16.53 12.40
CA SER A 173 16.88 -17.51 13.42
C SER A 173 15.42 -17.96 13.22
N GLU A 174 15.12 -19.23 13.50
CA GLU A 174 13.74 -19.75 13.50
C GLU A 174 12.81 -18.90 14.36
N ASP A 175 13.32 -18.33 15.47
CA ASP A 175 12.58 -17.42 16.36
C ASP A 175 12.03 -16.18 15.65
N CYS A 176 12.71 -15.70 14.59
CA CYS A 176 12.25 -14.56 13.80
C CYS A 176 11.05 -14.91 12.90
N SER A 177 10.81 -16.19 12.67
CA SER A 177 9.69 -16.73 11.88
C SER A 177 8.64 -17.41 12.75
N SER A 178 8.90 -17.56 14.06
CA SER A 178 7.96 -18.13 15.01
C SER A 178 6.73 -17.25 15.16
N PRO A 179 5.51 -17.82 15.15
CA PRO A 179 4.31 -17.06 15.49
C PRO A 179 4.44 -16.53 16.91
N SER A 180 3.92 -15.32 17.16
CA SER A 180 3.84 -14.78 18.52
C SER A 180 3.16 -15.80 19.43
N LEU A 181 3.78 -16.12 20.56
CA LEU A 181 3.15 -16.97 21.57
C LEU A 181 1.77 -16.39 21.91
N VAL A 182 0.74 -17.21 21.77
CA VAL A 182 -0.63 -16.77 22.08
C VAL A 182 -0.64 -16.48 23.57
N THR A 183 -0.86 -15.22 23.96
CA THR A 183 -1.10 -14.86 25.36
C THR A 183 -2.50 -15.33 25.75
N LEU A 184 -2.66 -16.65 25.91
CA LEU A 184 -3.77 -17.26 26.64
C LEU A 184 -3.27 -17.62 28.03
N ALA A 185 -2.78 -16.63 28.77
CA ALA A 185 -2.70 -16.79 30.21
C ALA A 185 -4.11 -16.53 30.76
N PRO A 186 -4.81 -17.53 31.36
CA PRO A 186 -5.75 -17.19 32.41
C PRO A 186 -4.99 -16.36 33.44
N LEU A 187 -5.61 -15.31 33.95
CA LEU A 187 -5.07 -14.61 35.10
C LEU A 187 -5.19 -15.56 36.31
N ASP A 188 -4.23 -16.46 36.47
CA ASP A 188 -4.15 -17.29 37.67
C ASP A 188 -3.74 -16.38 38.82
N ASN A 189 -4.74 -15.95 39.59
CA ASN A 189 -4.61 -15.22 40.85
C ASN A 189 -4.05 -16.10 41.97
N HIS A 190 -2.99 -16.87 41.72
CA HIS A 190 -2.24 -17.57 42.76
C HIS A 190 -0.76 -17.63 42.40
N PHE A 191 -0.09 -16.48 42.50
CA PHE A 191 1.34 -16.48 42.77
C PHE A 191 1.55 -16.90 44.22
N THR A 192 1.72 -18.20 44.47
CA THR A 192 2.49 -18.64 45.63
C THR A 192 3.96 -18.56 45.25
N VAL A 193 4.62 -17.51 45.72
CA VAL A 193 6.07 -17.37 45.64
C VAL A 193 6.68 -18.47 46.49
N THR A 194 7.22 -19.51 45.85
CA THR A 194 8.15 -20.44 46.49
C THR A 194 9.48 -19.73 46.66
N VAL A 195 9.74 -19.26 47.88
CA VAL A 195 11.05 -18.75 48.29
C VAL A 195 11.99 -19.94 48.45
N ALA A 196 13.07 -19.97 47.66
CA ALA A 196 14.23 -20.83 47.93
C ALA A 196 15.06 -20.20 49.08
N PRO A 197 15.68 -21.01 49.95
CA PRO A 197 16.35 -20.49 51.14
C PRO A 197 17.70 -19.84 50.75
N GLU A 198 17.90 -18.58 51.16
CA GLU A 198 19.23 -17.97 51.23
C GLU A 198 19.75 -18.05 52.68
N GLU A 199 20.99 -18.50 52.81
CA GLU A 199 21.78 -18.34 54.04
C GLU A 199 22.46 -16.96 54.07
N ASN A 200 22.48 -16.40 55.28
CA ASN A 200 23.32 -15.31 55.81
C ASN A 200 22.70 -13.90 55.91
N GLU A 201 22.03 -13.70 57.07
CA GLU A 201 22.29 -12.67 58.11
C GLU A 201 22.61 -11.23 57.66
N VAL A 202 21.67 -10.29 57.91
CA VAL A 202 21.74 -9.23 58.95
C VAL A 202 20.50 -8.32 58.83
N SER A 203 19.79 -8.08 59.94
CA SER A 203 18.65 -7.12 60.06
C SER A 203 19.12 -5.68 60.32
N PRO A 204 18.29 -4.64 60.05
CA PRO A 204 17.44 -4.12 61.12
C PRO A 204 16.00 -3.71 60.70
N SER A 205 15.16 -3.73 61.74
CA SER A 205 13.73 -3.44 61.85
C SER A 205 13.25 -2.07 61.32
N THR A 206 12.08 -1.99 60.67
CA THR A 206 10.77 -1.60 61.29
C THR A 206 9.71 -1.24 60.24
N SER A 207 8.50 -1.80 60.46
CA SER A 207 7.14 -1.47 59.96
C SER A 207 6.84 -1.51 58.45
N GLN A 208 6.30 -2.65 58.00
CA GLN A 208 5.56 -2.78 56.73
C GLN A 208 4.11 -2.33 56.94
N ILE A 209 3.66 -1.34 56.17
CA ILE A 209 2.25 -1.01 56.00
C ILE A 209 1.78 -1.80 54.77
N ASP A 210 0.94 -2.82 54.99
CA ASP A 210 0.37 -3.62 53.91
C ASP A 210 -0.83 -2.87 53.32
N VAL A 211 -0.60 -2.09 52.25
CA VAL A 211 -1.66 -1.43 51.50
C VAL A 211 -1.87 -2.17 50.18
N SER A 212 -3.01 -2.84 50.07
CA SER A 212 -3.43 -3.48 48.82
C SER A 212 -3.51 -2.45 47.68
N ILE A 213 -2.85 -2.77 46.57
CA ILE A 213 -2.72 -1.93 45.35
C ILE A 213 -4.08 -1.48 44.77
N GLN A 214 -5.19 -2.14 45.14
CA GLN A 214 -6.53 -1.75 44.72
C GLN A 214 -7.01 -0.40 45.30
N LEU A 215 -6.36 0.15 46.33
CA LEU A 215 -6.78 1.40 46.96
C LEU A 215 -6.24 2.70 46.32
N ILE A 216 -5.31 2.65 45.34
CA ILE A 216 -4.59 3.85 44.87
C ILE A 216 -5.05 4.38 43.50
N VAL A 217 -5.99 3.76 42.78
CA VAL A 217 -6.43 4.32 41.47
C VAL A 217 -7.93 4.24 41.23
N PRO A 218 -8.66 5.37 41.12
CA PRO A 218 -9.98 5.36 40.52
C PRO A 218 -9.82 5.32 38.99
N LEU A 219 -9.89 4.11 38.41
CA LEU A 219 -9.94 3.94 36.96
C LEU A 219 -11.19 4.66 36.39
N PRO A 220 -11.07 5.40 35.27
CA PRO A 220 -12.20 6.10 34.68
C PRO A 220 -13.23 5.09 34.14
N ARG A 221 -14.44 5.13 34.72
CA ARG A 221 -15.57 4.29 34.28
C ARG A 221 -16.00 4.69 32.86
N ARG A 222 -15.82 3.77 31.91
CA ARG A 222 -16.30 3.89 30.53
C ARG A 222 -17.83 4.01 30.54
N LYS A 223 -18.38 5.16 30.15
CA LYS A 223 -19.82 5.32 29.89
C LYS A 223 -20.25 4.28 28.85
N GLN A 224 -21.27 3.48 29.17
CA GLN A 224 -21.87 2.55 28.21
C GLN A 224 -22.39 3.34 27.01
N ARG A 225 -21.82 3.09 25.84
CA ARG A 225 -22.34 3.62 24.57
C ARG A 225 -23.66 2.90 24.28
N GLY A 226 -24.71 3.67 24.00
CA GLY A 226 -26.02 3.16 23.57
C GLY A 226 -25.91 2.20 22.38
N ALA A 227 -26.92 1.34 22.25
CA ALA A 227 -26.98 0.22 21.33
C ALA A 227 -26.38 0.52 19.95
N LYS A 228 -25.28 -0.17 19.61
CA LYS A 228 -24.76 -0.24 18.24
C LYS A 228 -25.81 -0.93 17.37
N ARG A 229 -26.21 -0.29 16.27
CA ARG A 229 -26.92 -0.96 15.18
C ARG A 229 -26.10 -2.16 14.71
N LYS A 230 -26.67 -3.36 14.74
CA LYS A 230 -26.08 -4.57 14.15
C LYS A 230 -25.86 -4.30 12.65
N GLY A 231 -24.60 -4.16 12.24
CA GLY A 231 -24.23 -4.31 10.84
C GLY A 231 -24.40 -5.78 10.45
N THR A 232 -25.02 -6.03 9.30
CA THR A 232 -25.22 -7.37 8.77
C THR A 232 -23.85 -8.00 8.49
N SER A 233 -23.53 -9.08 9.19
CA SER A 233 -22.36 -9.92 8.87
C SER A 233 -22.52 -10.47 7.44
N GLN A 234 -21.53 -10.23 6.58
CA GLN A 234 -21.42 -10.93 5.31
C GLN A 234 -20.62 -12.21 5.55
N LYS A 235 -21.23 -13.35 5.28
CA LYS A 235 -20.57 -14.66 5.27
C LYS A 235 -19.66 -14.74 4.04
N SER A 236 -18.41 -15.17 4.23
CA SER A 236 -17.59 -15.68 3.13
C SER A 236 -18.10 -17.06 2.75
N GLU A 237 -18.39 -17.27 1.47
CA GLU A 237 -18.82 -18.56 0.93
C GLU A 237 -17.70 -19.10 0.04
N THR A 238 -17.19 -20.26 0.42
CA THR A 238 -16.19 -21.03 -0.31
C THR A 238 -16.78 -21.53 -1.63
N MET A 239 -16.08 -21.26 -2.73
CA MET A 239 -16.46 -21.62 -4.09
C MET A 239 -16.27 -23.13 -4.31
N THR A 240 -17.31 -23.91 -4.05
CA THR A 240 -17.45 -25.29 -4.55
C THR A 240 -18.79 -25.45 -5.26
N SER A 241 -18.80 -26.25 -6.31
CA SER A 241 -19.92 -26.50 -7.23
C SER A 241 -21.13 -27.09 -6.49
N SER A 242 -21.98 -26.22 -5.98
CA SER A 242 -23.21 -26.53 -5.25
C SER A 242 -24.45 -26.22 -6.12
N PRO A 243 -25.55 -26.99 -6.01
CA PRO A 243 -26.78 -26.80 -6.79
C PRO A 243 -27.44 -25.41 -6.63
N PHE A 244 -26.98 -24.61 -5.66
CA PHE A 244 -27.51 -23.29 -5.34
C PHE A 244 -26.89 -22.14 -6.14
N LYS A 245 -25.91 -22.39 -7.02
CA LYS A 245 -25.22 -21.36 -7.80
C LYS A 245 -26.18 -20.45 -8.59
N HIS A 246 -27.16 -21.04 -9.27
CA HIS A 246 -28.12 -20.28 -10.09
C HIS A 246 -29.05 -19.40 -9.25
N LEU A 247 -29.44 -19.86 -8.06
CA LEU A 247 -30.26 -19.08 -7.13
C LEU A 247 -29.47 -17.90 -6.54
N LEU A 248 -28.18 -18.11 -6.24
CA LEU A 248 -27.28 -17.07 -5.74
C LEU A 248 -26.98 -16.00 -6.79
N GLU A 249 -26.76 -16.39 -8.05
CA GLU A 249 -26.59 -15.46 -9.17
C GLU A 249 -27.85 -14.63 -9.40
N LYS A 250 -29.04 -15.25 -9.36
CA LYS A 250 -30.32 -14.55 -9.48
C LYS A 250 -30.53 -13.54 -8.33
N ASN A 251 -30.22 -13.93 -7.10
CA ASN A 251 -30.28 -13.04 -5.93
C ASN A 251 -29.25 -11.90 -6.00
N ALA A 252 -28.08 -12.13 -6.60
CA ALA A 252 -27.07 -11.09 -6.82
C ALA A 252 -27.55 -10.07 -7.87
N GLN A 253 -28.13 -10.54 -8.97
CA GLN A 253 -28.71 -9.69 -10.02
C GLN A 253 -29.88 -8.83 -9.48
N GLU A 254 -30.76 -9.43 -8.68
CA GLU A 254 -31.89 -8.70 -8.07
C GLU A 254 -31.42 -7.62 -7.10
N LYS A 255 -30.38 -7.90 -6.30
CA LYS A 255 -29.74 -6.88 -5.44
C LYS A 255 -29.10 -5.75 -6.24
N VAL A 256 -28.53 -6.03 -7.41
CA VAL A 256 -27.99 -4.98 -8.30
C VAL A 256 -29.12 -4.13 -8.87
N LEU A 257 -30.22 -4.74 -9.31
CA LEU A 257 -31.40 -4.06 -9.84
C LEU A 257 -32.00 -3.09 -8.80
N LEU A 258 -32.19 -3.56 -7.56
CA LEU A 258 -32.71 -2.75 -6.45
C LEU A 258 -31.79 -1.57 -6.10
N LYS A 259 -30.46 -1.76 -6.19
CA LYS A 259 -29.49 -0.67 -5.98
C LYS A 259 -29.54 0.37 -7.10
N VAL A 260 -29.68 -0.06 -8.35
CA VAL A 260 -29.82 0.83 -9.51
C VAL A 260 -31.12 1.63 -9.40
N GLU A 261 -32.22 0.98 -9.03
CA GLU A 261 -33.52 1.61 -8.84
C GLU A 261 -33.49 2.63 -7.68
N ALA A 262 -32.87 2.29 -6.55
CA ALA A 262 -32.65 3.21 -5.44
C ALA A 262 -31.80 4.44 -5.84
N LYS A 263 -30.81 4.25 -6.72
CA LYS A 263 -29.95 5.34 -7.24
C LYS A 263 -30.71 6.25 -8.20
N ALA A 264 -31.56 5.68 -9.06
CA ALA A 264 -32.46 6.43 -9.95
C ALA A 264 -33.48 7.25 -9.16
N ASN A 265 -34.08 6.67 -8.13
CA ASN A 265 -35.04 7.36 -7.25
C ASN A 265 -34.39 8.51 -6.46
N ARG A 266 -33.13 8.38 -6.04
CA ARG A 266 -32.36 9.47 -5.43
C ARG A 266 -32.04 10.61 -6.41
N ALA A 267 -31.74 10.28 -7.67
CA ALA A 267 -31.51 11.28 -8.71
C ALA A 267 -32.79 12.08 -9.04
N LEU A 268 -33.94 11.42 -9.09
CA LEU A 268 -35.25 12.07 -9.26
C LEU A 268 -35.63 12.98 -8.08
N LYS A 269 -35.21 12.62 -6.85
CA LYS A 269 -35.45 13.45 -5.66
C LYS A 269 -34.60 14.72 -5.65
N LYS A 270 -33.38 14.69 -6.22
CA LYS A 270 -32.53 15.89 -6.38
C LYS A 270 -33.06 16.87 -7.43
N ASN A 271 -33.74 16.39 -8.47
CA ASN A 271 -34.33 17.24 -9.52
C ASN A 271 -35.65 17.92 -9.12
N LYS A 272 -36.25 17.60 -7.96
CA LYS A 272 -37.44 18.32 -7.46
C LYS A 272 -37.12 19.64 -6.75
N ASN A 273 -35.84 19.93 -6.47
CA ASN A 273 -35.43 21.15 -5.77
C ASN A 273 -34.93 22.26 -6.71
N GLY A 274 -35.10 22.11 -8.03
CA GLY A 274 -34.74 23.11 -9.02
C GLY A 274 -35.86 23.32 -10.04
N CYS A 275 -36.43 24.53 -10.01
CA CYS A 275 -37.25 25.18 -11.05
C CYS A 275 -38.57 24.50 -11.47
N LYS A 276 -39.69 25.20 -11.21
CA LYS A 276 -40.99 24.96 -11.83
C LYS A 276 -40.93 25.32 -13.32
N ILE A 277 -41.56 24.49 -14.18
CA ILE A 277 -42.33 24.80 -15.41
C ILE A 277 -42.04 23.82 -16.59
N LYS A 278 -43.11 23.09 -16.97
CA LYS A 278 -43.47 22.44 -18.25
C LYS A 278 -42.44 21.52 -18.94
N LYS A 279 -42.72 20.20 -18.91
CA LYS A 279 -42.78 19.27 -20.08
C LYS A 279 -43.07 17.83 -19.62
N GLY A 280 -44.35 17.52 -19.41
CA GLY A 280 -44.81 16.22 -18.88
C GLY A 280 -45.03 15.08 -19.88
N LYS A 281 -44.77 15.27 -21.19
CA LYS A 281 -45.08 14.24 -22.21
C LYS A 281 -43.87 13.64 -22.92
N THR A 282 -42.69 14.27 -22.89
CA THR A 282 -41.52 13.82 -23.68
C THR A 282 -40.60 12.82 -22.96
N LEU A 283 -40.69 12.69 -21.62
CA LEU A 283 -39.82 11.76 -20.86
C LEU A 283 -40.31 10.30 -20.81
N LYS A 284 -41.60 10.04 -21.03
CA LYS A 284 -42.14 8.66 -21.01
C LYS A 284 -41.77 7.87 -22.27
N ALA A 285 -41.64 8.53 -23.43
CA ALA A 285 -41.21 7.90 -24.68
C ALA A 285 -39.73 7.44 -24.59
N LYS A 286 -38.83 8.32 -24.15
CA LYS A 286 -37.40 7.98 -23.97
C LYS A 286 -37.14 6.86 -22.95
N LYS A 287 -38.00 6.70 -21.93
CA LYS A 287 -37.90 5.61 -20.96
C LYS A 287 -38.27 4.24 -21.57
N LYS A 288 -39.16 4.21 -22.57
CA LYS A 288 -39.61 2.98 -23.23
C LYS A 288 -38.59 2.49 -24.27
N ASP A 289 -37.94 3.42 -24.99
CA ASP A 289 -36.93 3.09 -26.00
C ASP A 289 -35.63 2.54 -25.39
N ILE A 290 -35.18 3.12 -24.26
CA ILE A 290 -34.00 2.62 -23.55
C ILE A 290 -34.27 1.23 -22.96
N LEU A 291 -35.47 0.98 -22.43
CA LEU A 291 -35.83 -0.31 -21.86
C LEU A 291 -35.96 -1.40 -22.94
N ASN A 292 -36.46 -1.07 -24.13
CA ASN A 292 -36.56 -2.02 -25.25
C ASN A 292 -35.19 -2.38 -25.86
N SER A 293 -34.22 -1.45 -25.88
CA SER A 293 -32.86 -1.71 -26.38
C SER A 293 -32.04 -2.68 -25.50
N ILE A 294 -32.43 -2.84 -24.23
CA ILE A 294 -31.73 -3.68 -23.24
C ILE A 294 -32.32 -5.09 -23.18
N VAL A 295 -33.61 -5.24 -23.52
CA VAL A 295 -34.33 -6.52 -23.40
C VAL A 295 -34.12 -7.43 -24.62
N ASN A 296 -33.87 -6.89 -25.82
CA ASN A 296 -33.67 -7.68 -27.05
C ASN A 296 -32.48 -7.14 -27.88
N PRO A 297 -31.24 -7.61 -27.66
CA PRO A 297 -30.14 -7.29 -28.57
C PRO A 297 -30.29 -8.13 -29.85
N VAL A 298 -30.40 -7.46 -31.00
CA VAL A 298 -30.45 -8.09 -32.33
C VAL A 298 -29.11 -8.79 -32.61
N PRO A 299 -29.09 -10.06 -33.05
CA PRO A 299 -27.85 -10.71 -33.45
C PRO A 299 -27.48 -10.27 -34.87
N SER A 300 -26.41 -9.48 -35.01
CA SER A 300 -25.91 -9.08 -36.33
C SER A 300 -25.09 -10.20 -36.97
N LYS A 301 -25.63 -10.81 -38.03
CA LYS A 301 -24.87 -11.56 -39.05
C LYS A 301 -24.74 -10.73 -40.34
N SER A 302 -23.57 -10.92 -40.95
CA SER A 302 -23.26 -10.96 -42.40
C SER A 302 -22.59 -9.76 -43.10
N SER A 303 -21.45 -10.12 -43.73
CA SER A 303 -20.88 -9.74 -45.04
C SER A 303 -20.64 -8.26 -45.35
N ALA A 304 -19.39 -7.81 -45.54
CA ALA A 304 -18.40 -8.09 -46.61
C ALA A 304 -18.54 -7.14 -47.81
N ASN A 305 -17.37 -6.82 -48.38
CA ASN A 305 -17.02 -5.99 -49.55
C ASN A 305 -16.69 -4.53 -49.22
N ASN A 306 -15.60 -3.91 -49.69
CA ASN A 306 -14.49 -4.30 -50.56
C ASN A 306 -13.36 -3.24 -50.43
N GLU A 307 -12.25 -3.47 -51.13
CA GLU A 307 -11.22 -2.48 -51.56
C GLU A 307 -9.89 -2.40 -50.80
N ARG A 308 -9.10 -3.46 -51.00
CA ARG A 308 -7.74 -3.43 -51.59
C ARG A 308 -7.21 -2.02 -51.94
N THR A 309 -6.33 -1.47 -51.11
CA THR A 309 -5.33 -0.46 -51.54
C THR A 309 -3.95 -0.96 -51.17
N ILE A 310 -3.17 -1.21 -52.22
CA ILE A 310 -1.77 -1.60 -52.28
C ILE A 310 -0.91 -0.37 -52.02
N TRP A 311 0.11 -0.42 -51.16
CA TRP A 311 1.38 0.32 -51.33
C TRP A 311 2.55 -0.47 -50.73
N PRO A 312 3.78 -0.37 -51.29
CA PRO A 312 4.72 -1.48 -51.40
C PRO A 312 5.97 -1.37 -50.50
N GLY A 313 6.64 -2.52 -50.32
CA GLY A 313 8.11 -2.62 -50.30
C GLY A 313 8.81 -2.53 -48.94
N CYS A 314 9.19 -3.69 -48.39
CA CYS A 314 10.55 -3.98 -47.92
C CYS A 314 10.63 -5.45 -47.48
N GLU A 315 10.90 -6.32 -48.44
CA GLU A 315 11.54 -7.62 -48.18
C GLU A 315 13.05 -7.38 -48.16
N GLN A 316 13.71 -7.74 -47.07
CA GLN A 316 15.12 -8.11 -47.09
C GLN A 316 15.27 -9.42 -46.33
N THR A 317 15.55 -10.45 -47.11
CA THR A 317 16.07 -11.75 -46.73
C THR A 317 17.47 -11.57 -46.11
N TYR A 318 17.76 -12.33 -45.05
CA TYR A 318 19.13 -12.64 -44.66
C TYR A 318 19.36 -14.09 -45.05
N ASP A 319 20.33 -14.27 -45.95
CA ASP A 319 20.93 -15.55 -46.31
C ASP A 319 21.85 -16.03 -45.17
N GLU A 320 21.88 -17.35 -45.01
CA GLU A 320 22.88 -18.08 -44.24
C GLU A 320 24.23 -18.08 -44.98
N ASP A 321 25.31 -17.82 -44.25
CA ASP A 321 26.66 -18.39 -44.42
C ASP A 321 27.49 -18.17 -43.15
#